data_AF-A0A934ZVS7-F1
#
_entry.id   AF-A0A934ZVS7-F1
#
_cell.length_a   1.000
_cell.length_b   1.000
_cell.length_c   1.000
_cell.angle_alpha   90.00
_cell.angle_beta   90.00
_cell.angle_gamma   90.00
#
_symmetry.space_group_name_H-M   'P 1'
#
loop_
_entity.id
_entity.type
_entity.pdbx_description
1 polymer ?
#
loop_
_entity_poly.entity_id
_entity_poly.type
_entity_poly.pdbx_seq_one_letter_code
_entity_poly.pdbx_strand_id
1 'polypeptide(L)'
;MTFPRRRFLAAALAACAAPLFAQQAPALLPAARGRRVVVVGGGWGGLSAARHLRDLAPELEVVLIERNAAFFSMPLSNQWLDGRIDGALLTHDFAAAAKAYGYTFIRAEVSGIDRERRRIHTAGGTLDYDWLVLAAGIRHDYGAWLGDDARAIAHVREHFFCAWTPGGEFAALKVKLEGFGGGDLVMTIPPPPYRCQPAPYERALVIGRMIKRRGLRARLHVLDPGTLSPRFAEAFEDDYKDQITHYSHAKVKALDPFGKTIATEFDDLRFDDALLMPPQQAADLAWQAGLIGRDAEGKPTGWAAQDPIHLHAIGDDRVFLVGDMIDRASLLFGHYPKSGHLASRLGRIAAAEIAARSRGTAPEPELPESSCFVATRLEPQEVTRIDNQYRLRGDGLIVQTTRQHYDPNPRGEDVAWAKGMFGEMLAYK
;
A
#
# COMPACT_ATOMS: atom_id res chain seq x y z
N MET A 1 -58.04 -49.26 39.01
CA MET A 1 -57.49 -48.85 40.31
C MET A 1 -56.90 -47.46 40.17
N THR A 2 -57.28 -46.58 41.08
CA THR A 2 -57.11 -45.13 41.10
C THR A 2 -55.80 -44.69 41.77
N PHE A 3 -55.50 -43.38 41.56
CA PHE A 3 -54.56 -42.47 42.26
C PHE A 3 -53.15 -42.29 41.66
N PRO A 4 -52.52 -41.09 41.79
CA PRO A 4 -53.10 -39.73 41.69
C PRO A 4 -52.23 -38.67 40.99
N ARG A 5 -52.90 -37.55 40.70
CA ARG A 5 -52.39 -36.20 40.40
C ARG A 5 -51.35 -35.70 41.41
N ARG A 6 -50.22 -35.16 40.93
CA ARG A 6 -49.55 -33.99 41.53
C ARG A 6 -49.05 -33.05 40.43
N ARG A 7 -49.66 -31.87 40.41
CA ARG A 7 -49.19 -30.65 39.75
C ARG A 7 -47.91 -30.19 40.42
N PHE A 8 -46.91 -29.82 39.64
CA PHE A 8 -45.95 -28.79 40.03
C PHE A 8 -45.89 -27.76 38.91
N LEU A 9 -46.28 -26.53 39.27
CA LEU A 9 -46.04 -25.34 38.47
C LEU A 9 -44.53 -25.10 38.39
N ALA A 10 -44.04 -24.81 37.19
CA ALA A 10 -42.86 -23.98 36.99
C ALA A 10 -43.18 -23.00 35.86
N ALA A 11 -43.75 -21.86 36.24
CA ALA A 11 -43.69 -20.63 35.46
C ALA A 11 -42.44 -19.88 35.93
N ALA A 12 -41.49 -19.61 35.04
CA ALA A 12 -40.56 -18.49 35.16
C ALA A 12 -39.74 -18.31 33.87
N LEU A 13 -40.05 -17.21 33.18
CA LEU A 13 -39.11 -16.32 32.48
C LEU A 13 -38.31 -16.90 31.30
N ALA A 14 -38.93 -16.78 30.12
CA ALA A 14 -38.18 -16.47 28.91
C ALA A 14 -37.42 -15.15 29.13
N ALA A 15 -36.15 -15.24 29.53
CA ALA A 15 -35.25 -14.11 29.48
C ALA A 15 -35.01 -13.79 28.00
N CYS A 16 -35.71 -12.77 27.50
CA CYS A 16 -35.30 -12.04 26.32
C CYS A 16 -33.84 -11.62 26.53
N ALA A 17 -32.91 -12.33 25.92
CA ALA A 17 -31.56 -11.83 25.73
C ALA A 17 -31.65 -10.68 24.72
N ALA A 18 -32.02 -9.49 25.22
CA ALA A 18 -31.75 -8.27 24.50
C ALA A 18 -30.23 -8.22 24.26
N PRO A 19 -29.76 -7.93 23.03
CA PRO A 19 -28.33 -7.84 22.77
C PRO A 19 -27.76 -6.69 23.60
N LEU A 20 -26.98 -7.05 24.62
CA LEU A 20 -26.20 -6.15 25.47
C LEU A 20 -24.99 -5.58 24.70
N PHE A 21 -25.15 -5.15 23.45
CA PHE A 21 -24.11 -4.45 22.68
C PHE A 21 -24.72 -3.47 21.67
N ALA A 22 -25.47 -2.50 22.19
CA ALA A 22 -25.71 -1.23 21.52
C ALA A 22 -25.37 -0.08 22.46
N GLN A 23 -24.25 -0.17 23.19
CA GLN A 23 -23.62 1.05 23.69
C GLN A 23 -23.15 1.82 22.45
N GLN A 24 -23.81 2.94 22.17
CA GLN A 24 -23.40 3.85 21.11
C GLN A 24 -21.97 4.30 21.45
N ALA A 25 -20.99 3.78 20.70
CA ALA A 25 -19.63 4.27 20.79
C ALA A 25 -19.65 5.81 20.62
N PRO A 26 -18.89 6.56 21.43
CA PRO A 26 -18.91 8.01 21.35
C PRO A 26 -18.47 8.48 19.96
N ALA A 27 -18.99 9.63 19.51
CA ALA A 27 -18.54 10.24 18.27
C ALA A 27 -17.11 10.80 18.43
N LEU A 28 -16.24 10.56 17.44
CA LEU A 28 -14.86 11.06 17.43
C LEU A 28 -14.77 12.58 17.29
N LEU A 29 -15.74 13.17 16.60
CA LEU A 29 -15.88 14.60 16.41
C LEU A 29 -17.33 15.01 16.72
N PRO A 30 -17.57 16.28 17.07
CA PRO A 30 -18.92 16.84 17.09
C PRO A 30 -19.65 16.60 15.77
N ALA A 31 -20.98 16.74 15.81
CA ALA A 31 -21.80 16.72 14.62
C ALA A 31 -21.25 17.71 13.58
N ALA A 32 -21.14 17.25 12.34
CA ALA A 32 -20.64 18.05 11.23
C ALA A 32 -21.51 19.29 11.04
N ARG A 33 -20.88 20.44 10.75
CA ARG A 33 -21.61 21.67 10.38
C ARG A 33 -22.11 21.67 8.93
N GLY A 34 -21.72 20.66 8.16
CA GLY A 34 -22.06 20.45 6.76
C GLY A 34 -21.88 18.98 6.39
N ARG A 35 -21.80 18.67 5.09
CA ARG A 35 -21.50 17.30 4.65
C ARG A 35 -20.04 16.97 4.91
N ARG A 36 -19.77 15.72 5.29
CA ARG A 36 -18.44 15.26 5.70
C ARG A 36 -17.84 14.26 4.73
N VAL A 37 -16.59 14.48 4.36
CA VAL A 37 -15.74 13.50 3.67
C VAL A 37 -14.72 12.96 4.67
N VAL A 38 -14.71 11.65 4.83
CA VAL A 38 -13.69 10.97 5.63
C VAL A 38 -12.68 10.32 4.71
N VAL A 39 -11.40 10.61 4.92
CA VAL A 39 -10.28 10.01 4.19
C VAL A 39 -9.55 9.06 5.15
N VAL A 40 -9.48 7.78 4.80
CA VAL A 40 -8.83 6.74 5.61
C VAL A 40 -7.50 6.35 4.96
N GLY A 41 -6.39 6.65 5.65
CA GLY A 41 -5.02 6.40 5.20
C GLY A 41 -4.32 7.69 4.74
N GLY A 42 -3.26 8.07 5.45
CA GLY A 42 -2.41 9.24 5.21
C GLY A 42 -1.26 8.97 4.24
N GLY A 43 -1.47 8.08 3.25
CA GLY A 43 -0.50 7.87 2.18
C GLY A 43 -0.61 8.91 1.07
N TRP A 44 0.12 8.68 -0.03
CA TRP A 44 0.13 9.54 -1.22
C TRP A 44 -1.28 9.87 -1.75
N GLY A 45 -2.16 8.87 -1.83
CA GLY A 45 -3.54 9.07 -2.30
C GLY A 45 -4.43 9.82 -1.31
N GLY A 46 -4.37 9.48 -0.02
CA GLY A 46 -5.22 10.13 0.97
C GLY A 46 -4.83 11.58 1.26
N LEU A 47 -3.53 11.88 1.34
CA LEU A 47 -3.04 13.25 1.49
C LEU A 47 -3.43 14.12 0.29
N SER A 48 -3.24 13.59 -0.93
CA SER A 48 -3.67 14.27 -2.15
C SER A 48 -5.18 14.51 -2.16
N ALA A 49 -5.99 13.50 -1.81
CA ALA A 49 -7.44 13.65 -1.74
C ALA A 49 -7.85 14.72 -0.72
N ALA A 50 -7.33 14.66 0.51
CA ALA A 50 -7.66 15.62 1.56
C ALA A 50 -7.30 17.06 1.18
N ARG A 51 -6.10 17.25 0.60
CA ARG A 51 -5.67 18.56 0.09
C ARG A 51 -6.62 19.11 -0.97
N HIS A 52 -6.87 18.33 -2.01
CA HIS A 52 -7.63 18.78 -3.16
C HIS A 52 -9.12 18.95 -2.86
N LEU A 53 -9.69 18.17 -1.93
CA LEU A 53 -11.05 18.39 -1.43
C LEU A 53 -11.19 19.78 -0.80
N ARG A 54 -10.17 20.24 -0.05
CA ARG A 54 -10.19 21.59 0.55
C ARG A 54 -10.09 22.71 -0.48
N ASP A 55 -9.46 22.47 -1.62
CA ASP A 55 -9.41 23.43 -2.73
C ASP A 55 -10.70 23.43 -3.56
N LEU A 56 -11.19 22.25 -3.92
CA LEU A 56 -12.29 22.06 -4.88
C LEU A 56 -13.69 22.14 -4.25
N ALA A 57 -13.81 21.88 -2.95
CA ALA A 57 -15.06 21.87 -2.21
C ALA A 57 -14.84 22.39 -0.77
N PRO A 58 -14.45 23.68 -0.60
CA PRO A 58 -14.13 24.26 0.70
C PRO A 58 -15.31 24.24 1.70
N GLU A 59 -16.54 24.03 1.23
CA GLU A 59 -17.75 23.86 2.03
C GLU A 59 -17.86 22.49 2.73
N LEU A 60 -17.12 21.48 2.27
CA LEU A 60 -17.15 20.14 2.87
C LEU A 60 -16.24 20.07 4.09
N GLU A 61 -16.69 19.40 5.14
CA GLU A 61 -15.80 19.04 6.24
C GLU A 61 -14.93 17.86 5.81
N VAL A 62 -13.61 18.03 5.81
CA VAL A 62 -12.66 16.98 5.41
C VAL A 62 -11.91 16.49 6.64
N VAL A 63 -11.98 15.19 6.90
CA VAL A 63 -11.30 14.53 8.03
C VAL A 63 -10.40 13.41 7.50
N LEU A 64 -9.10 13.53 7.71
CA LEU A 64 -8.12 12.48 7.41
C LEU A 64 -7.80 11.69 8.68
N ILE A 65 -7.94 10.37 8.62
CA ILE A 65 -7.61 9.43 9.70
C ILE A 65 -6.39 8.59 9.28
N GLU A 66 -5.34 8.60 10.08
CA GLU A 66 -4.12 7.81 9.85
C GLU A 66 -3.50 7.36 11.18
N ARG A 67 -2.97 6.12 11.22
CA ARG A 67 -2.41 5.51 12.43
C ARG A 67 -1.01 6.00 12.76
N ASN A 68 -0.19 6.23 11.73
CA ASN A 68 1.20 6.59 11.85
C ASN A 68 1.35 8.02 12.40
N ALA A 69 2.43 8.26 13.15
CA ALA A 69 2.71 9.57 13.72
C ALA A 69 3.13 10.61 12.66
N ALA A 70 3.72 10.15 11.56
CA ALA A 70 4.24 10.97 10.48
C ALA A 70 4.13 10.21 9.16
N PHE A 71 4.05 10.95 8.07
CA PHE A 71 4.21 10.40 6.73
C PHE A 71 5.67 10.01 6.52
N PHE A 72 5.90 8.85 5.90
CA PHE A 72 7.23 8.42 5.45
C PHE A 72 7.18 8.08 3.96
N SER A 73 8.02 8.74 3.16
CA SER A 73 8.13 8.49 1.73
C SER A 73 8.90 7.20 1.45
N MET A 74 8.19 6.22 0.90
CA MET A 74 8.80 5.00 0.34
C MET A 74 9.57 5.29 -0.97
N PRO A 75 9.13 6.19 -1.88
CA PRO A 75 10.02 6.72 -2.90
C PRO A 75 11.28 7.36 -2.29
N LEU A 76 12.44 7.14 -2.93
CA LEU A 76 13.78 7.52 -2.45
C LEU A 76 14.29 6.78 -1.19
N SER A 77 13.48 5.90 -0.59
CA SER A 77 13.86 5.20 0.64
C SER A 77 15.05 4.23 0.46
N ASN A 78 15.23 3.64 -0.73
CA ASN A 78 16.42 2.85 -1.04
C ASN A 78 17.70 3.71 -1.03
N GLN A 79 17.61 4.97 -1.50
CA GLN A 79 18.74 5.90 -1.43
C GLN A 79 19.05 6.33 0.01
N TRP A 80 18.03 6.40 0.88
CA TRP A 80 18.21 6.59 2.31
C TRP A 80 18.84 5.36 3.00
N LEU A 81 18.46 4.14 2.59
CA LEU A 81 19.13 2.91 3.05
C LEU A 81 20.63 2.95 2.69
N ASP A 82 20.96 3.39 1.48
CA ASP A 82 22.32 3.54 0.96
C ASP A 82 23.06 4.82 1.46
N GLY A 83 22.42 5.63 2.30
CA GLY A 83 23.01 6.82 2.91
C GLY A 83 23.23 8.02 1.96
N ARG A 84 22.60 8.03 0.79
CA ARG A 84 22.66 9.16 -0.17
C ARG A 84 21.62 10.24 0.09
N ILE A 85 20.53 9.89 0.77
CA ILE A 85 19.44 10.79 1.13
C ILE A 85 19.29 10.83 2.65
N ASP A 86 19.05 12.03 3.17
CA ASP A 86 18.71 12.23 4.58
C ASP A 86 17.25 11.79 4.86
N GLY A 87 17.02 11.09 5.96
CA GLY A 87 15.69 10.66 6.37
C GLY A 87 14.74 11.81 6.70
N ALA A 88 15.29 12.99 7.03
CA ALA A 88 14.52 14.22 7.21
C ALA A 88 13.80 14.66 5.93
N LEU A 89 14.33 14.32 4.75
CA LEU A 89 13.66 14.60 3.47
C LEU A 89 12.42 13.72 3.28
N LEU A 90 12.37 12.54 3.90
CA LEU A 90 11.33 11.54 3.65
C LEU A 90 10.23 11.56 4.71
N THR A 91 10.43 12.26 5.82
CA THR A 91 9.54 12.23 6.99
C THR A 91 8.82 13.56 7.13
N HIS A 92 7.48 13.54 7.15
CA HIS A 92 6.67 14.75 7.20
C HIS A 92 5.55 14.67 8.24
N ASP A 93 5.29 15.78 8.91
CA ASP A 93 4.24 15.88 9.92
C ASP A 93 2.85 16.05 9.28
N PHE A 94 1.94 15.15 9.61
CA PHE A 94 0.55 15.21 9.18
C PHE A 94 -0.18 16.44 9.71
N ALA A 95 0.09 16.85 10.95
CA ALA A 95 -0.58 18.00 11.55
C ALA A 95 -0.17 19.31 10.86
N ALA A 96 1.09 19.45 10.47
CA ALA A 96 1.56 20.58 9.67
C ALA A 96 0.83 20.68 8.32
N ALA A 97 0.71 19.56 7.59
CA ALA A 97 -0.02 19.51 6.33
C ALA A 97 -1.52 19.83 6.51
N ALA A 98 -2.15 19.26 7.54
CA ALA A 98 -3.55 19.50 7.87
C ALA A 98 -3.82 20.97 8.19
N LYS A 99 -2.95 21.60 8.98
CA LYS A 99 -3.01 23.03 9.30
C LYS A 99 -2.81 23.90 8.06
N ALA A 100 -1.85 23.57 7.20
CA ALA A 100 -1.55 24.35 6.00
C ALA A 100 -2.73 24.36 5.01
N TYR A 101 -3.46 23.26 4.90
CA TYR A 101 -4.52 23.07 3.91
C TYR A 101 -5.94 23.13 4.47
N GLY A 102 -6.10 23.20 5.79
CA GLY A 102 -7.39 23.42 6.45
C GLY A 102 -8.30 22.20 6.48
N TYR A 103 -7.75 20.98 6.56
CA TYR A 103 -8.51 19.77 6.89
C TYR A 103 -8.23 19.32 8.33
N THR A 104 -9.09 18.46 8.88
CA THR A 104 -8.87 17.88 10.21
C THR A 104 -8.06 16.60 10.09
N PHE A 105 -6.97 16.49 10.86
CA PHE A 105 -6.21 15.24 11.00
C PHE A 105 -6.54 14.58 12.34
N ILE A 106 -6.85 13.28 12.31
CA ILE A 106 -7.04 12.44 13.49
C ILE A 106 -6.04 11.30 13.42
N ARG A 107 -5.17 11.21 14.43
CA ARG A 107 -4.30 10.05 14.59
C ARG A 107 -5.06 8.91 15.25
N ALA A 108 -5.50 7.93 14.46
CA ALA A 108 -6.21 6.75 14.97
C ALA A 108 -6.07 5.55 14.01
N GLU A 109 -6.12 4.34 14.56
CA GLU A 109 -6.35 3.12 13.77
C GLU A 109 -7.84 3.01 13.44
N VAL A 110 -8.16 2.84 12.16
CA VAL A 110 -9.51 2.44 11.75
C VAL A 110 -9.60 0.93 11.88
N SER A 111 -10.57 0.46 12.67
CA SER A 111 -10.81 -0.97 12.92
C SER A 111 -11.95 -1.55 12.08
N GLY A 112 -12.74 -0.70 11.42
CA GLY A 112 -13.85 -1.14 10.58
C GLY A 112 -14.59 -0.01 9.87
N ILE A 113 -15.35 -0.40 8.86
CA ILE A 113 -16.13 0.49 8.00
C ILE A 113 -17.54 -0.12 7.86
N ASP A 114 -18.54 0.54 8.43
CA ASP A 114 -19.96 0.22 8.22
C ASP A 114 -20.49 1.08 7.07
N ARG A 115 -20.54 0.49 5.87
CA ARG A 115 -20.96 1.18 4.65
C ARG A 115 -22.45 1.49 4.63
N GLU A 116 -23.28 0.62 5.21
CA GLU A 116 -24.73 0.82 5.28
C GLU A 116 -25.09 2.02 6.16
N ARG A 117 -24.44 2.14 7.32
CA ARG A 117 -24.63 3.28 8.23
C ARG A 117 -23.75 4.48 7.89
N ARG A 118 -22.84 4.34 6.92
CA ARG A 118 -21.84 5.33 6.52
C ARG A 118 -20.99 5.81 7.70
N ARG A 119 -20.34 4.85 8.37
CA ARG A 119 -19.65 5.05 9.63
C ARG A 119 -18.29 4.36 9.67
N ILE A 120 -17.29 5.09 10.16
CA ILE A 120 -15.96 4.58 10.47
C ILE A 120 -15.88 4.23 11.95
N HIS A 121 -15.21 3.11 12.25
CA HIS A 121 -14.96 2.62 13.61
C HIS A 121 -13.48 2.74 13.96
N THR A 122 -13.20 3.23 15.16
CA THR A 122 -11.87 3.27 15.76
C THR A 122 -11.96 2.85 17.23
N ALA A 123 -10.83 2.64 17.89
CA ALA A 123 -10.79 2.41 19.34
C ALA A 123 -11.32 3.61 20.15
N GLY A 124 -11.22 4.84 19.62
CA GLY A 124 -11.64 6.06 20.31
C GLY A 124 -13.11 6.43 20.10
N GLY A 125 -13.84 5.73 19.23
CA GLY A 125 -15.20 6.08 18.86
C GLY A 125 -15.49 5.92 17.37
N THR A 126 -16.62 6.46 16.94
CA THR A 126 -17.11 6.38 15.55
C THR A 126 -17.15 7.72 14.85
N LEU A 127 -17.06 7.72 13.52
CA LEU A 127 -17.19 8.91 12.69
C LEU A 127 -18.08 8.64 11.48
N ASP A 128 -19.20 9.37 11.41
CA ASP A 128 -20.12 9.30 10.26
C ASP A 128 -19.59 10.08 9.06
N TYR A 129 -19.98 9.68 7.86
CA TYR A 129 -19.55 10.32 6.62
C TYR A 129 -20.68 10.42 5.58
N ASP A 130 -20.58 11.40 4.69
CA ASP A 130 -21.38 11.46 3.45
C ASP A 130 -20.66 10.81 2.27
N TRP A 131 -19.32 10.95 2.26
CA TRP A 131 -18.39 10.27 1.36
C TRP A 131 -17.17 9.74 2.11
N LEU A 132 -16.62 8.65 1.60
CA LEU A 132 -15.41 8.01 2.11
C LEU A 132 -14.38 7.93 0.98
N VAL A 133 -13.14 8.34 1.25
CA VAL A 133 -11.98 7.99 0.41
C VAL A 133 -11.16 6.96 1.18
N LEU A 134 -11.05 5.75 0.66
CA LEU A 134 -10.24 4.68 1.23
C LEU A 134 -8.91 4.59 0.49
N ALA A 135 -7.83 4.92 1.20
CA ALA A 135 -6.45 4.99 0.70
C ALA A 135 -5.51 4.13 1.56
N ALA A 136 -5.97 2.94 1.96
CA ALA A 136 -5.29 2.09 2.95
C ALA A 136 -4.07 1.32 2.41
N GLY A 137 -3.83 1.35 1.10
CA GLY A 137 -2.67 0.72 0.47
C GLY A 137 -2.75 -0.81 0.40
N ILE A 138 -1.62 -1.47 0.60
CA ILE A 138 -1.49 -2.93 0.43
C ILE A 138 -1.43 -3.66 1.78
N ARG A 139 -1.78 -4.94 1.74
CA ARG A 139 -1.36 -5.94 2.74
C ARG A 139 -0.42 -6.96 2.11
N HIS A 140 0.35 -7.63 2.95
CA HIS A 140 1.17 -8.78 2.63
C HIS A 140 0.35 -10.07 2.83
N ASP A 141 0.19 -10.86 1.76
CA ASP A 141 -0.48 -12.16 1.78
C ASP A 141 0.51 -13.28 2.14
N TYR A 142 0.86 -13.37 3.43
CA TYR A 142 1.71 -14.46 3.93
C TYR A 142 1.06 -15.84 3.81
N GLY A 143 -0.27 -15.91 3.70
CA GLY A 143 -1.01 -17.16 3.55
C GLY A 143 -0.68 -17.89 2.25
N ALA A 144 -0.22 -17.16 1.23
CA ALA A 144 0.29 -17.73 -0.01
C ALA A 144 1.47 -18.71 0.18
N TRP A 145 2.22 -18.60 1.28
CA TRP A 145 3.35 -19.49 1.59
C TRP A 145 3.13 -20.34 2.84
N LEU A 146 2.42 -19.79 3.83
CA LEU A 146 2.33 -20.35 5.18
C LEU A 146 0.92 -20.83 5.55
N GLY A 147 -0.07 -20.66 4.65
CA GLY A 147 -1.47 -20.89 4.97
C GLY A 147 -1.89 -20.07 6.20
N ASP A 148 -2.63 -20.70 7.12
CA ASP A 148 -3.13 -20.04 8.33
C ASP A 148 -2.20 -20.22 9.55
N ASP A 149 -0.94 -20.61 9.38
CA ASP A 149 0.01 -20.74 10.50
C ASP A 149 0.41 -19.37 11.06
N ALA A 150 -0.39 -18.88 12.02
CA ALA A 150 -0.18 -17.61 12.69
C ALA A 150 1.19 -17.48 13.37
N ARG A 151 1.77 -18.58 13.85
CA ARG A 151 3.08 -18.57 14.51
C ARG A 151 4.19 -18.36 13.49
N ALA A 152 4.13 -19.06 12.36
CA ALA A 152 5.08 -18.88 11.26
C ALA A 152 4.97 -17.46 10.67
N ILE A 153 3.75 -16.95 10.47
CA ILE A 153 3.51 -15.59 9.95
C ILE A 153 4.09 -14.53 10.90
N ALA A 154 3.86 -14.66 12.20
CA ALA A 154 4.41 -13.74 13.20
C ALA A 154 5.95 -13.77 13.18
N HIS A 155 6.54 -14.96 13.12
CA HIS A 155 8.00 -15.12 13.04
C HIS A 155 8.59 -14.45 11.79
N VAL A 156 7.96 -14.60 10.62
CA VAL A 156 8.40 -13.91 9.39
C VAL A 156 8.30 -12.40 9.53
N ARG A 157 7.20 -11.87 10.08
CA ARG A 157 7.02 -10.43 10.30
C ARG A 157 8.04 -9.84 11.26
N GLU A 158 8.46 -10.60 12.26
CA GLU A 158 9.43 -10.15 13.26
C GLU A 158 10.88 -10.23 12.75
N HIS A 159 11.24 -11.32 12.08
CA HIS A 159 12.65 -11.60 11.78
C HIS A 159 13.04 -11.38 10.31
N PHE A 160 12.10 -11.53 9.38
CA PHE A 160 12.37 -11.56 7.93
C PHE A 160 11.52 -10.55 7.15
N PHE A 161 11.09 -9.46 7.80
CA PHE A 161 10.29 -8.41 7.18
C PHE A 161 11.05 -7.74 6.04
N CYS A 162 10.31 -7.39 4.98
CA CYS A 162 10.85 -6.69 3.82
C CYS A 162 10.65 -5.17 3.87
N ALA A 163 10.00 -4.61 4.89
CA ALA A 163 9.72 -3.18 4.97
C ALA A 163 9.07 -2.61 3.68
N TRP A 164 8.03 -3.26 3.13
CA TRP A 164 7.31 -2.74 1.94
C TRP A 164 6.10 -1.87 2.30
N THR A 165 5.83 -1.75 3.60
CA THR A 165 4.80 -0.90 4.19
C THR A 165 5.41 0.20 5.06
N PRO A 166 4.90 1.45 5.01
CA PRO A 166 5.34 2.51 5.90
C PRO A 166 4.88 2.21 7.34
N GLY A 167 5.68 2.58 8.35
CA GLY A 167 5.31 2.44 9.77
C GLY A 167 6.32 1.67 10.62
N GLY A 168 7.59 2.11 10.63
CA GLY A 168 8.63 1.60 11.54
C GLY A 168 9.51 0.48 10.98
N GLU A 169 8.99 -0.38 10.08
CA GLU A 169 9.77 -1.48 9.48
C GLU A 169 10.99 -0.96 8.70
N PHE A 170 10.90 0.21 8.07
CA PHE A 170 12.00 0.77 7.28
C PHE A 170 13.19 1.20 8.13
N ALA A 171 12.94 1.77 9.31
CA ALA A 171 13.97 2.07 10.29
C ALA A 171 14.64 0.80 10.81
N ALA A 172 13.83 -0.21 11.15
CA ALA A 172 14.31 -1.52 11.57
C ALA A 172 15.12 -2.22 10.47
N LEU A 173 14.74 -2.07 9.19
CA LEU A 173 15.47 -2.63 8.06
C LEU A 173 16.86 -2.02 7.92
N LYS A 174 16.99 -0.70 8.09
CA LYS A 174 18.30 -0.04 8.06
C LYS A 174 19.22 -0.60 9.14
N VAL A 175 18.73 -0.70 10.37
CA VAL A 175 19.48 -1.29 11.50
C VAL A 175 19.85 -2.75 11.22
N LYS A 176 18.92 -3.55 10.68
CA LYS A 176 19.15 -4.95 10.30
C LYS A 176 20.26 -5.08 9.27
N LEU A 177 20.24 -4.28 8.21
CA LEU A 177 21.25 -4.30 7.16
C LEU A 177 22.62 -3.80 7.66
N GLU A 178 22.64 -2.72 8.45
CA GLU A 178 23.87 -2.22 9.08
C GLU A 178 24.50 -3.26 10.03
N GLY A 179 23.66 -3.99 10.78
CA GLY A 179 24.08 -5.07 11.67
C GLY A 179 24.38 -6.42 10.99
N PHE A 180 24.08 -6.59 9.70
CA PHE A 180 24.29 -7.86 9.00
C PHE A 180 25.78 -8.23 8.93
N GLY A 181 26.14 -9.41 9.45
CA GLY A 181 27.53 -9.84 9.65
C GLY A 181 28.14 -10.67 8.53
N GLY A 182 27.33 -11.19 7.60
CA GLY A 182 27.75 -12.11 6.54
C GLY A 182 26.82 -13.32 6.43
N GLY A 183 27.11 -14.19 5.46
CA GLY A 183 26.28 -15.36 5.14
C GLY A 183 25.33 -15.15 3.97
N ASP A 184 24.41 -16.08 3.79
CA ASP A 184 23.45 -16.06 2.69
C ASP A 184 22.21 -15.25 3.08
N LEU A 185 22.02 -14.12 2.41
CA LEU A 185 20.85 -13.25 2.55
C LEU A 185 19.89 -13.53 1.39
N VAL A 186 18.65 -13.91 1.67
CA VAL A 186 17.63 -14.08 0.63
C VAL A 186 16.72 -12.86 0.55
N MET A 187 16.41 -12.41 -0.66
CA MET A 187 15.35 -11.45 -0.92
C MET A 187 14.38 -12.00 -1.96
N THR A 188 13.10 -12.06 -1.64
CA THR A 188 12.08 -12.48 -2.61
C THR A 188 11.49 -11.27 -3.31
N ILE A 189 11.10 -11.44 -4.57
CA ILE A 189 10.27 -10.48 -5.31
C ILE A 189 8.86 -11.07 -5.41
N PRO A 190 7.80 -10.30 -5.10
CA PRO A 190 6.44 -10.81 -5.18
C PRO A 190 5.98 -10.93 -6.64
N PRO A 191 5.05 -11.84 -6.95
CA PRO A 191 4.43 -11.88 -8.27
C PRO A 191 3.60 -10.60 -8.53
N PRO A 192 3.51 -10.12 -9.78
CA PRO A 192 2.68 -8.97 -10.12
C PRO A 192 1.18 -9.26 -9.93
N PRO A 193 0.36 -8.22 -9.61
CA PRO A 193 0.77 -6.84 -9.37
C PRO A 193 1.27 -6.60 -7.92
N TYR A 194 2.26 -5.72 -7.76
CA TYR A 194 2.78 -5.30 -6.46
C TYR A 194 3.25 -3.84 -6.49
N ARG A 195 3.40 -3.24 -5.31
CA ARG A 195 3.85 -1.87 -5.10
C ARG A 195 5.27 -1.66 -5.65
N CYS A 196 5.41 -0.63 -6.49
CA CYS A 196 6.66 -0.13 -7.04
C CYS A 196 7.54 -1.23 -7.67
N GLN A 197 7.10 -1.75 -8.82
CA GLN A 197 7.73 -2.88 -9.50
C GLN A 197 9.26 -2.84 -9.64
N PRO A 198 9.92 -1.70 -9.97
CA PRO A 198 11.36 -1.72 -10.13
C PRO A 198 12.15 -1.58 -8.80
N ALA A 199 11.50 -1.23 -7.68
CA ALA A 199 12.18 -0.95 -6.42
C ALA A 199 12.86 -2.15 -5.73
N PRO A 200 12.41 -3.42 -5.86
CA PRO A 200 13.15 -4.56 -5.31
C PRO A 200 14.54 -4.72 -5.96
N TYR A 201 14.65 -4.46 -7.27
CA TYR A 201 15.93 -4.55 -7.98
C TYR A 201 16.88 -3.41 -7.59
N GLU A 202 16.37 -2.19 -7.45
CA GLU A 202 17.15 -1.08 -6.89
C GLU A 202 17.63 -1.41 -5.47
N ARG A 203 16.78 -2.04 -4.65
CA ARG A 203 17.18 -2.50 -3.32
C ARG A 203 18.27 -3.56 -3.37
N ALA A 204 18.20 -4.50 -4.32
CA ALA A 204 19.25 -5.49 -4.51
C ALA A 204 20.60 -4.81 -4.80
N LEU A 205 20.62 -3.76 -5.63
CA LEU A 205 21.84 -2.97 -5.87
C LEU A 205 22.36 -2.34 -4.59
N VAL A 206 21.49 -1.75 -3.77
CA VAL A 206 21.87 -1.14 -2.48
C VAL A 206 22.50 -2.16 -1.54
N ILE A 207 21.91 -3.35 -1.43
CA ILE A 207 22.42 -4.43 -0.60
C ILE A 207 23.74 -4.99 -1.17
N GLY A 208 23.84 -5.19 -2.49
CA GLY A 208 25.08 -5.63 -3.15
C GLY A 208 26.22 -4.65 -2.91
N ARG A 209 25.96 -3.34 -3.04
CA ARG A 209 26.92 -2.27 -2.72
C ARG A 209 27.33 -2.30 -1.26
N MET A 210 26.38 -2.48 -0.34
CA MET A 210 26.66 -2.61 1.08
C MET A 210 27.60 -3.80 1.36
N ILE A 211 27.28 -4.99 0.83
CA ILE A 211 28.10 -6.21 0.99
C ILE A 211 29.52 -5.95 0.46
N LYS A 212 29.64 -5.41 -0.76
CA LYS A 212 30.92 -5.12 -1.43
C LYS A 212 31.75 -4.12 -0.64
N ARG A 213 31.18 -2.97 -0.26
CA ARG A 213 31.89 -1.89 0.46
C ARG A 213 32.38 -2.31 1.83
N ARG A 214 31.62 -3.17 2.52
CA ARG A 214 31.99 -3.68 3.86
C ARG A 214 32.90 -4.89 3.80
N GLY A 215 33.18 -5.45 2.61
CA GLY A 215 33.99 -6.65 2.44
C GLY A 215 33.41 -7.87 3.14
N LEU A 216 32.08 -7.96 3.25
CA LEU A 216 31.43 -9.07 3.94
C LEU A 216 31.60 -10.37 3.14
N ARG A 217 31.82 -11.48 3.85
CA ARG A 217 31.66 -12.82 3.28
C ARG A 217 30.17 -13.14 3.21
N ALA A 218 29.50 -12.59 2.21
CA ALA A 218 28.05 -12.70 2.05
C ALA A 218 27.63 -12.78 0.59
N ARG A 219 26.47 -13.36 0.36
CA ARG A 219 25.80 -13.37 -0.95
C ARG A 219 24.33 -13.04 -0.78
N LEU A 220 23.83 -12.15 -1.64
CA LEU A 220 22.41 -11.86 -1.78
C LEU A 220 21.83 -12.77 -2.86
N HIS A 221 20.84 -13.58 -2.49
CA HIS A 221 20.07 -14.41 -3.40
C HIS A 221 18.73 -13.72 -3.68
N VAL A 222 18.52 -13.26 -4.91
CA VAL A 222 17.27 -12.61 -5.33
C VAL A 222 16.38 -13.63 -6.03
N LEU A 223 15.29 -14.02 -5.38
CA LEU A 223 14.32 -14.97 -5.93
C LEU A 223 13.20 -14.21 -6.64
N ASP A 224 13.18 -14.28 -7.97
CA ASP A 224 12.29 -13.50 -8.82
C ASP A 224 11.36 -14.41 -9.64
N PRO A 225 10.02 -14.33 -9.48
CA PRO A 225 9.10 -15.11 -10.29
C PRO A 225 9.07 -14.66 -11.77
N GLY A 226 9.62 -13.50 -12.08
CA GLY A 226 9.72 -12.93 -13.42
C GLY A 226 11.15 -12.99 -13.99
N THR A 227 11.45 -11.98 -14.79
CA THR A 227 12.74 -11.82 -15.47
C THR A 227 13.36 -10.47 -15.13
N LEU A 228 14.68 -10.46 -14.98
CA LEU A 228 15.45 -9.25 -14.77
C LEU A 228 15.50 -8.40 -16.05
N SER A 229 15.37 -7.08 -15.91
CA SER A 229 15.55 -6.18 -17.07
C SER A 229 17.04 -6.11 -17.47
N PRO A 230 17.36 -5.86 -18.75
CA PRO A 230 18.75 -5.83 -19.22
C PRO A 230 19.65 -4.90 -18.41
N ARG A 231 19.17 -3.73 -18.00
CA ARG A 231 19.97 -2.77 -17.21
C ARG A 231 20.33 -3.26 -15.82
N PHE A 232 19.38 -3.89 -15.12
CA PHE A 232 19.71 -4.47 -13.83
C PHE A 232 20.62 -5.70 -13.99
N ALA A 233 20.46 -6.46 -15.06
CA ALA A 233 21.35 -7.59 -15.36
C ALA A 233 22.79 -7.12 -15.60
N GLU A 234 22.99 -6.06 -16.40
CA GLU A 234 24.29 -5.42 -16.62
C GLU A 234 24.90 -4.94 -15.29
N ALA A 235 24.15 -4.21 -14.47
CA ALA A 235 24.64 -3.74 -13.17
C ALA A 235 24.96 -4.90 -12.19
N PHE A 236 24.16 -5.97 -12.19
CA PHE A 236 24.43 -7.13 -11.35
C PHE A 236 25.70 -7.85 -11.79
N GLU A 237 25.91 -8.04 -13.08
CA GLU A 237 27.09 -8.74 -13.61
C GLU A 237 28.37 -7.90 -13.47
N ASP A 238 28.33 -6.65 -13.93
CA ASP A 238 29.52 -5.79 -13.97
C ASP A 238 29.97 -5.35 -12.57
N ASP A 239 29.02 -4.93 -11.74
CA ASP A 239 29.34 -4.27 -10.47
C ASP A 239 29.30 -5.22 -9.28
N TYR A 240 28.45 -6.26 -9.31
CA TYR A 240 28.08 -7.03 -8.12
C TYR A 240 28.01 -8.55 -8.30
N LYS A 241 28.63 -9.15 -9.34
CA LYS A 241 28.56 -10.61 -9.60
C LYS A 241 28.99 -11.50 -8.42
N ASP A 242 29.92 -10.99 -7.62
CA ASP A 242 30.43 -11.69 -6.45
C ASP A 242 29.53 -11.52 -5.21
N GLN A 243 28.61 -10.56 -5.23
CA GLN A 243 27.71 -10.23 -4.12
C GLN A 243 26.25 -10.62 -4.38
N ILE A 244 25.78 -10.65 -5.63
CA ILE A 244 24.37 -10.88 -5.97
C ILE A 244 24.28 -12.10 -6.89
N THR A 245 23.36 -13.00 -6.58
CA THR A 245 22.88 -14.04 -7.49
C THR A 245 21.38 -13.85 -7.71
N HIS A 246 20.98 -13.63 -8.96
CA HIS A 246 19.58 -13.52 -9.35
C HIS A 246 19.09 -14.86 -9.89
N TYR A 247 17.92 -15.29 -9.42
CA TYR A 247 17.24 -16.49 -9.88
C TYR A 247 15.96 -16.06 -10.59
N SER A 248 15.99 -16.08 -11.92
CA SER A 248 14.82 -15.81 -12.76
C SER A 248 13.82 -16.97 -12.69
N HIS A 249 12.54 -16.66 -12.84
CA HIS A 249 11.44 -17.63 -12.73
C HIS A 249 11.40 -18.42 -11.40
N ALA A 250 12.06 -17.93 -10.35
CA ALA A 250 12.13 -18.58 -9.04
C ALA A 250 10.91 -18.24 -8.19
N LYS A 251 9.76 -18.82 -8.54
CA LYS A 251 8.55 -18.68 -7.74
C LYS A 251 8.67 -19.48 -6.43
N VAL A 252 8.47 -18.81 -5.30
CA VAL A 252 8.39 -19.44 -3.98
C VAL A 252 7.11 -20.26 -3.87
N LYS A 253 7.25 -21.55 -3.52
CA LYS A 253 6.13 -22.49 -3.31
C LYS A 253 5.82 -22.70 -1.83
N ALA A 254 6.85 -22.80 -1.00
CA ALA A 254 6.74 -23.00 0.43
C ALA A 254 7.91 -22.34 1.16
N LEU A 255 7.68 -21.99 2.42
CA LEU A 255 8.66 -21.39 3.31
C LEU A 255 8.62 -22.12 4.64
N ASP A 256 9.76 -22.65 5.08
CA ASP A 256 9.99 -23.00 6.49
C ASP A 256 10.82 -21.88 7.12
N PRO A 257 10.18 -20.96 7.88
CA PRO A 257 10.90 -19.83 8.44
C PRO A 257 11.74 -20.23 9.67
N PHE A 258 11.44 -21.35 10.33
CA PHE A 258 12.20 -21.82 11.49
C PHE A 258 13.44 -22.60 11.05
N GLY A 259 13.30 -23.47 10.06
CA GLY A 259 14.40 -24.16 9.40
C GLY A 259 15.15 -23.32 8.36
N LYS A 260 14.73 -22.05 8.16
CA LYS A 260 15.28 -21.08 7.22
C LYS A 260 15.51 -21.65 5.82
N THR A 261 14.47 -22.28 5.28
CA THR A 261 14.51 -22.91 3.95
C THR A 261 13.35 -22.40 3.10
N ILE A 262 13.62 -22.09 1.84
CA ILE A 262 12.64 -21.68 0.83
C ILE A 262 12.62 -22.71 -0.29
N ALA A 263 11.45 -23.30 -0.55
CA ALA A 263 11.25 -24.18 -1.69
C ALA A 263 10.77 -23.37 -2.89
N THR A 264 11.44 -23.54 -4.03
CA THR A 264 11.11 -22.85 -5.29
C THR A 264 10.59 -23.84 -6.34
N GLU A 265 10.43 -23.39 -7.59
CA GLU A 265 10.08 -24.27 -8.70
C GLU A 265 11.15 -25.29 -9.06
N PHE A 266 12.42 -25.02 -8.73
CA PHE A 266 13.55 -25.80 -9.22
C PHE A 266 14.46 -26.33 -8.11
N ASP A 267 14.55 -25.65 -6.97
CA ASP A 267 15.47 -26.02 -5.89
C ASP A 267 14.98 -25.52 -4.52
N ASP A 268 15.55 -26.09 -3.47
CA ASP A 268 15.40 -25.65 -2.08
C ASP A 268 16.63 -24.83 -1.68
N LEU A 269 16.39 -23.61 -1.19
CA LEU A 269 17.46 -22.70 -0.78
C LEU A 269 17.43 -22.50 0.74
N ARG A 270 18.59 -22.69 1.39
CA ARG A 270 18.81 -22.30 2.79
C ARG A 270 19.32 -20.86 2.88
N PHE A 271 19.01 -20.19 3.99
CA PHE A 271 19.47 -18.82 4.21
C PHE A 271 19.84 -18.57 5.68
N ASP A 272 20.76 -17.63 5.90
CA ASP A 272 21.10 -17.14 7.24
C ASP A 272 20.15 -16.04 7.68
N ASP A 273 19.76 -15.16 6.75
CA ASP A 273 18.79 -14.10 6.96
C ASP A 273 17.97 -13.82 5.68
N ALA A 274 16.85 -13.11 5.78
CA ALA A 274 15.98 -12.84 4.65
C ALA A 274 15.19 -11.52 4.72
N LEU A 275 14.85 -11.02 3.52
CA LEU A 275 13.88 -9.95 3.25
C LEU A 275 12.73 -10.53 2.42
N LEU A 276 11.70 -11.01 3.10
CA LEU A 276 10.62 -11.77 2.45
C LEU A 276 9.46 -10.84 2.05
N MET A 277 9.29 -10.67 0.74
CA MET A 277 8.19 -9.93 0.10
C MET A 277 7.13 -10.92 -0.43
N PRO A 278 6.09 -11.23 0.35
CA PRO A 278 5.00 -12.08 -0.11
C PRO A 278 4.14 -11.39 -1.17
N PRO A 279 3.30 -12.14 -1.91
CA PRO A 279 2.28 -11.56 -2.77
C PRO A 279 1.50 -10.46 -2.03
N GLN A 280 1.08 -9.44 -2.78
CA GLN A 280 0.40 -8.28 -2.21
C GLN A 280 -1.06 -8.27 -2.62
N GLN A 281 -1.90 -7.69 -1.75
CA GLN A 281 -3.34 -7.54 -1.95
C GLN A 281 -3.78 -6.16 -1.43
N ALA A 282 -5.03 -5.77 -1.67
CA ALA A 282 -5.64 -4.63 -1.01
C ALA A 282 -5.60 -4.80 0.52
N ALA A 283 -5.42 -3.69 1.24
CA ALA A 283 -5.37 -3.67 2.69
C ALA A 283 -6.60 -4.32 3.35
N ASP A 284 -6.43 -4.83 4.57
CA ASP A 284 -7.47 -5.58 5.31
C ASP A 284 -8.80 -4.85 5.43
N LEU A 285 -8.79 -3.51 5.52
CA LEU A 285 -10.01 -2.69 5.55
C LEU A 285 -10.90 -2.90 4.32
N ALA A 286 -10.33 -3.13 3.13
CA ALA A 286 -11.13 -3.42 1.94
C ALA A 286 -11.80 -4.80 2.01
N TRP A 287 -11.10 -5.79 2.57
CA TRP A 287 -11.67 -7.12 2.81
C TRP A 287 -12.81 -7.06 3.81
N GLN A 288 -12.59 -6.39 4.94
CA GLN A 288 -13.57 -6.23 6.01
C GLN A 288 -14.81 -5.45 5.55
N ALA A 289 -14.64 -4.45 4.68
CA ALA A 289 -15.72 -3.64 4.13
C ALA A 289 -16.45 -4.27 2.92
N GLY A 290 -16.09 -5.51 2.54
CA GLY A 290 -16.70 -6.20 1.40
C GLY A 290 -16.48 -5.49 0.07
N LEU A 291 -15.30 -4.87 -0.11
CA LEU A 291 -14.94 -4.09 -1.29
C LEU A 291 -14.09 -4.88 -2.30
N ILE A 292 -13.73 -6.13 -2.00
CA ILE A 292 -12.84 -6.92 -2.85
C ILE A 292 -13.56 -7.42 -4.09
N GLY A 293 -12.93 -7.24 -5.24
CA GLY A 293 -13.41 -7.71 -6.53
C GLY A 293 -13.50 -9.22 -6.59
N ARG A 294 -14.29 -9.70 -7.55
CA ARG A 294 -14.44 -11.12 -7.85
C ARG A 294 -14.16 -11.38 -9.33
N ASP A 295 -13.46 -12.47 -9.61
CA ASP A 295 -13.26 -12.94 -10.98
C ASP A 295 -14.54 -13.60 -11.55
N ALA A 296 -14.46 -14.11 -12.78
CA ALA A 296 -15.58 -14.73 -13.48
C ALA A 296 -16.08 -16.00 -12.76
N GLU A 297 -15.21 -16.67 -12.01
CA GLU A 297 -15.49 -17.85 -11.19
C GLU A 297 -15.97 -17.49 -9.77
N GLY A 298 -16.10 -16.19 -9.47
CA GLY A 298 -16.55 -15.68 -8.18
C GLY A 298 -15.49 -15.67 -7.08
N LYS A 299 -14.23 -16.01 -7.38
CA LYS A 299 -13.13 -15.97 -6.42
C LYS A 299 -12.64 -14.54 -6.21
N PRO A 300 -12.18 -14.18 -5.00
CA PRO A 300 -11.63 -12.86 -4.73
C PRO A 300 -10.41 -12.57 -5.63
N THR A 301 -10.40 -11.42 -6.30
CA THR A 301 -9.25 -10.95 -7.09
C THR A 301 -8.06 -10.54 -6.21
N GLY A 302 -8.34 -10.29 -4.92
CA GLY A 302 -7.38 -9.78 -3.96
C GLY A 302 -7.26 -8.26 -3.93
N TRP A 303 -8.00 -7.54 -4.79
CA TRP A 303 -7.94 -6.09 -4.92
C TRP A 303 -9.32 -5.46 -4.80
N ALA A 304 -9.40 -4.18 -4.42
CA ALA A 304 -10.66 -3.50 -4.17
C ALA A 304 -11.31 -3.06 -5.49
N ALA A 305 -12.53 -3.51 -5.76
CA ALA A 305 -13.21 -3.28 -7.03
C ALA A 305 -13.80 -1.87 -7.12
N GLN A 306 -13.27 -1.12 -8.08
CA GLN A 306 -13.63 0.27 -8.37
C GLN A 306 -14.15 0.42 -9.80
N ASP A 307 -14.95 1.46 -10.02
CA ASP A 307 -15.17 1.99 -11.36
C ASP A 307 -13.83 2.51 -11.93
N PRO A 308 -13.42 2.07 -13.14
CA PRO A 308 -12.08 2.37 -13.67
C PRO A 308 -11.88 3.84 -14.04
N ILE A 309 -12.94 4.63 -14.18
CA ILE A 309 -12.90 6.07 -14.51
C ILE A 309 -13.22 6.89 -13.26
N HIS A 310 -14.32 6.55 -12.58
CA HIS A 310 -14.89 7.34 -11.50
C HIS A 310 -14.40 6.95 -10.10
N LEU A 311 -13.61 5.87 -9.98
CA LEU A 311 -12.93 5.41 -8.76
C LEU A 311 -13.84 5.03 -7.58
N HIS A 312 -15.15 5.21 -7.66
CA HIS A 312 -16.06 4.74 -6.62
C HIS A 312 -16.14 3.22 -6.62
N ALA A 313 -16.43 2.64 -5.45
CA ALA A 313 -16.62 1.21 -5.28
C ALA A 313 -17.79 0.74 -6.16
N ILE A 314 -17.66 -0.47 -6.71
CA ILE A 314 -18.76 -1.08 -7.44
C ILE A 314 -19.94 -1.31 -6.47
N GLY A 315 -21.09 -0.74 -6.81
CA GLY A 315 -22.31 -0.81 -5.99
C GLY A 315 -22.41 0.23 -4.86
N ASP A 316 -21.49 1.18 -4.75
CA ASP A 316 -21.53 2.23 -3.73
C ASP A 316 -20.79 3.49 -4.20
N ASP A 317 -21.57 4.49 -4.64
CA ASP A 317 -21.08 5.75 -5.22
C ASP A 317 -20.58 6.75 -4.16
N ARG A 318 -20.59 6.36 -2.88
CA ARG A 318 -20.12 7.18 -1.75
C ARG A 318 -18.72 6.80 -1.30
N VAL A 319 -18.22 5.63 -1.69
CA VAL A 319 -16.91 5.11 -1.28
C VAL A 319 -15.97 5.14 -2.46
N PHE A 320 -14.92 5.96 -2.39
CA PHE A 320 -13.88 6.08 -3.40
C PHE A 320 -12.65 5.28 -3.00
N LEU A 321 -12.09 4.53 -3.95
CA LEU A 321 -10.95 3.64 -3.74
C LEU A 321 -9.74 4.21 -4.50
N VAL A 322 -8.65 4.47 -3.79
CA VAL A 322 -7.47 5.13 -4.39
C VAL A 322 -6.15 4.48 -4.00
N GLY A 323 -5.14 4.70 -4.83
CA GLY A 323 -3.79 4.19 -4.61
C GLY A 323 -3.65 2.70 -4.85
N ASP A 324 -2.72 2.07 -4.13
CA ASP A 324 -2.29 0.70 -4.47
C ASP A 324 -3.36 -0.37 -4.29
N MET A 325 -4.45 -0.09 -3.58
CA MET A 325 -5.47 -1.08 -3.26
C MET A 325 -6.43 -1.40 -4.41
N ILE A 326 -6.48 -0.55 -5.44
CA ILE A 326 -7.46 -0.68 -6.51
C ILE A 326 -7.18 -1.90 -7.39
N ASP A 327 -8.27 -2.47 -7.91
CA ASP A 327 -8.26 -3.58 -8.86
C ASP A 327 -7.93 -3.09 -10.29
N ARG A 328 -8.15 -3.95 -11.28
CA ARG A 328 -7.86 -3.70 -12.70
C ARG A 328 -8.51 -2.41 -13.17
N ALA A 329 -7.73 -1.59 -13.86
CA ALA A 329 -8.17 -0.36 -14.49
C ALA A 329 -8.61 -0.57 -15.95
N SER A 330 -8.08 -1.60 -16.62
CA SER A 330 -8.41 -1.86 -18.02
C SER A 330 -8.29 -3.33 -18.37
N LEU A 331 -9.10 -3.77 -19.33
CA LEU A 331 -8.94 -5.07 -19.96
C LEU A 331 -7.66 -5.16 -20.81
N LEU A 332 -7.12 -4.02 -21.26
CA LEU A 332 -5.97 -3.98 -22.17
C LEU A 332 -4.62 -4.14 -21.47
N PHE A 333 -4.47 -3.60 -20.26
CA PHE A 333 -3.20 -3.63 -19.52
C PHE A 333 -3.33 -4.14 -18.09
N GLY A 334 -4.54 -4.48 -17.64
CA GLY A 334 -4.79 -4.94 -16.28
C GLY A 334 -4.79 -3.79 -15.27
N HIS A 335 -3.76 -3.75 -14.42
CA HIS A 335 -3.67 -2.80 -13.30
C HIS A 335 -2.84 -1.58 -13.68
N TYR A 336 -3.20 -0.43 -13.09
CA TYR A 336 -2.24 0.67 -13.02
C TYR A 336 -1.00 0.26 -12.21
N PRO A 337 0.19 0.84 -12.50
CA PRO A 337 1.36 0.64 -11.66
C PRO A 337 1.09 1.18 -10.26
N LYS A 338 1.28 0.34 -9.24
CA LYS A 338 1.05 0.69 -7.83
C LYS A 338 2.20 1.57 -7.31
N SER A 339 2.11 2.88 -7.59
CA SER A 339 3.17 3.88 -7.33
C SER A 339 2.64 5.08 -6.54
N GLY A 340 3.53 5.78 -5.83
CA GLY A 340 3.17 6.98 -5.07
C GLY A 340 2.61 8.11 -5.96
N HIS A 341 3.18 8.33 -7.14
CA HIS A 341 2.68 9.33 -8.08
C HIS A 341 1.26 9.01 -8.54
N LEU A 342 1.03 7.77 -8.99
CA LEU A 342 -0.28 7.34 -9.45
C LEU A 342 -1.30 7.43 -8.31
N ALA A 343 -0.93 6.99 -7.11
CA ALA A 343 -1.79 7.11 -5.93
C ALA A 343 -2.19 8.56 -5.65
N SER A 344 -1.25 9.51 -5.72
CA SER A 344 -1.54 10.94 -5.58
C SER A 344 -2.53 11.44 -6.64
N ARG A 345 -2.35 11.05 -7.91
CA ARG A 345 -3.28 11.43 -8.99
C ARG A 345 -4.68 10.83 -8.81
N LEU A 346 -4.78 9.58 -8.39
CA LEU A 346 -6.07 8.96 -8.05
C LEU A 346 -6.76 9.68 -6.88
N GLY A 347 -6.00 10.11 -5.87
CA GLY A 347 -6.52 10.93 -4.77
C GLY A 347 -7.11 12.25 -5.24
N ARG A 348 -6.41 12.95 -6.15
CA ARG A 348 -6.89 14.19 -6.78
C ARG A 348 -8.17 13.98 -7.60
N ILE A 349 -8.24 12.90 -8.38
CA ILE A 349 -9.43 12.55 -9.17
C ILE A 349 -10.62 12.25 -8.25
N ALA A 350 -10.42 11.47 -7.19
CA ALA A 350 -11.48 11.20 -6.21
C ALA A 350 -11.99 12.49 -5.53
N ALA A 351 -11.09 13.45 -5.27
CA ALA A 351 -11.49 14.76 -4.75
C ALA A 351 -12.36 15.54 -5.74
N ALA A 352 -12.02 15.55 -7.04
CA ALA A 352 -12.79 16.20 -8.09
C ALA A 352 -14.17 15.55 -8.27
N GLU A 353 -14.23 14.21 -8.26
CA GLU A 353 -15.46 13.42 -8.29
C GLU A 353 -16.41 13.81 -7.14
N ILE A 354 -15.90 13.78 -5.90
CA ILE A 354 -16.69 14.13 -4.71
C ILE A 354 -17.13 15.60 -4.77
N ALA A 355 -16.27 16.52 -5.20
CA ALA A 355 -16.60 17.94 -5.32
C ALA A 355 -17.70 18.20 -6.35
N ALA A 356 -17.67 17.54 -7.51
CA ALA A 356 -18.73 17.64 -8.51
C ALA A 356 -20.05 17.09 -7.96
N ARG A 357 -20.01 15.89 -7.35
CA ARG A 357 -21.18 15.23 -6.76
C ARG A 357 -21.77 16.02 -5.59
N SER A 358 -20.93 16.69 -4.79
CA SER A 358 -21.40 17.54 -3.69
C SER A 358 -22.26 18.68 -4.23
N ARG A 359 -21.92 19.25 -5.39
CA ARG A 359 -22.69 20.32 -6.04
C ARG A 359 -23.86 19.83 -6.89
N GLY A 360 -24.07 18.51 -6.97
CA GLY A 360 -25.11 17.92 -7.82
C GLY A 360 -24.78 18.00 -9.32
N THR A 361 -23.51 18.16 -9.68
CA THR A 361 -23.04 18.17 -11.07
C THR A 361 -22.39 16.84 -11.44
N ALA A 362 -22.47 16.46 -12.72
CA ALA A 362 -21.75 15.30 -13.21
C ALA A 362 -20.23 15.55 -13.18
N PRO A 363 -19.42 14.59 -12.70
CA PRO A 363 -17.97 14.69 -12.75
C PRO A 363 -17.46 14.53 -14.18
N GLU A 364 -16.41 15.27 -14.53
CA GLU A 364 -15.71 15.08 -15.80
C GLU A 364 -14.78 13.87 -15.72
N PRO A 365 -14.75 12.98 -16.73
CA PRO A 365 -13.81 11.87 -16.77
C PRO A 365 -12.36 12.35 -16.79
N GLU A 366 -11.62 12.03 -15.72
CA GLU A 366 -10.17 12.26 -15.63
C GLU A 366 -9.43 10.93 -15.56
N LEU A 367 -8.27 10.87 -16.21
CA LEU A 367 -7.36 9.73 -16.12
C LEU A 367 -6.06 10.15 -15.43
N PRO A 368 -5.46 9.30 -14.59
CA PRO A 368 -4.21 9.64 -13.93
C PRO A 368 -3.05 9.62 -14.92
N GLU A 369 -1.90 10.08 -14.45
CA GLU A 369 -0.59 9.83 -15.04
C GLU A 369 0.36 9.29 -13.95
N SER A 370 1.46 8.66 -14.37
CA SER A 370 2.48 8.19 -13.44
C SER A 370 3.87 8.46 -13.97
N SER A 371 4.78 8.79 -13.06
CA SER A 371 6.22 8.88 -13.31
C SER A 371 6.93 8.16 -12.16
N CYS A 372 7.84 7.25 -12.49
CA CYS A 372 8.60 6.47 -11.53
C CYS A 372 10.08 6.61 -11.85
N PHE A 373 10.88 7.08 -10.90
CA PHE A 373 12.33 7.10 -11.00
C PHE A 373 12.90 5.87 -10.30
N VAL A 374 13.91 5.24 -10.91
CA VAL A 374 14.64 4.13 -10.30
C VAL A 374 16.11 4.20 -10.68
N ALA A 375 17.00 4.04 -9.71
CA ALA A 375 18.42 3.86 -9.97
C ALA A 375 18.65 2.46 -10.56
N THR A 376 19.11 2.42 -11.82
CA THR A 376 19.45 1.17 -12.52
C THR A 376 20.92 0.80 -12.37
N ARG A 377 21.77 1.75 -11.99
CA ARG A 377 23.16 1.54 -11.56
C ARG A 377 23.51 2.54 -10.47
N LEU A 378 24.39 2.15 -9.56
CA LEU A 378 24.71 2.93 -8.37
C LEU A 378 26.02 3.73 -8.48
N GLU A 379 27.00 3.27 -9.27
CA GLU A 379 28.32 3.88 -9.44
C GLU A 379 28.91 3.59 -10.85
N PRO A 380 29.04 4.59 -11.75
CA PRO A 380 28.38 5.89 -11.67
C PRO A 380 26.85 5.71 -11.58
N GLN A 381 26.16 6.67 -10.97
CA GLN A 381 24.72 6.56 -10.82
C GLN A 381 24.05 6.69 -12.19
N GLU A 382 23.15 5.77 -12.49
CA GLU A 382 22.32 5.80 -13.70
C GLU A 382 20.86 5.63 -13.26
N VAL A 383 19.97 6.43 -13.83
CA VAL A 383 18.55 6.45 -13.47
C VAL A 383 17.69 6.20 -14.70
N THR A 384 16.64 5.42 -14.53
CA THR A 384 15.58 5.29 -15.52
C THR A 384 14.29 5.90 -14.97
N ARG A 385 13.69 6.81 -15.73
CA ARG A 385 12.34 7.33 -15.48
C ARG A 385 11.33 6.61 -16.36
N ILE A 386 10.30 6.05 -15.76
CA ILE A 386 9.22 5.34 -16.44
C ILE A 386 7.96 6.19 -16.32
N ASP A 387 7.50 6.72 -17.45
CA ASP A 387 6.29 7.53 -17.54
C ASP A 387 5.15 6.72 -18.16
N ASN A 388 3.99 6.73 -17.52
CA ASN A 388 2.76 6.15 -18.03
C ASN A 388 1.72 7.25 -18.26
N GLN A 389 1.17 7.27 -19.46
CA GLN A 389 0.07 8.15 -19.86
C GLN A 389 -1.12 7.31 -20.29
N TYR A 390 -2.32 7.83 -20.05
CA TYR A 390 -3.56 7.11 -20.29
C TYR A 390 -4.53 7.95 -21.10
N ARG A 391 -5.32 7.28 -21.94
CA ARG A 391 -6.40 7.90 -22.70
C ARG A 391 -7.58 6.95 -22.83
N LEU A 392 -8.77 7.50 -23.01
CA LEU A 392 -9.94 6.72 -23.40
C LEU A 392 -9.86 6.39 -24.90
N ARG A 393 -10.12 5.13 -25.23
CA ARG A 393 -10.43 4.70 -26.59
C ARG A 393 -11.93 4.91 -26.84
N GLY A 394 -12.33 5.01 -28.12
CA GLY A 394 -13.73 5.29 -28.49
C GLY A 394 -14.78 4.29 -27.98
N ASP A 395 -14.36 3.13 -27.47
CA ASP A 395 -15.20 2.12 -26.83
C ASP A 395 -15.18 2.17 -25.29
N GLY A 396 -14.62 3.24 -24.71
CA GLY A 396 -14.53 3.44 -23.26
C GLY A 396 -13.37 2.73 -22.57
N LEU A 397 -12.58 1.90 -23.28
CA LEU A 397 -11.42 1.25 -22.68
C LEU A 397 -10.25 2.22 -22.48
N ILE A 398 -9.60 2.11 -21.33
CA ILE A 398 -8.40 2.89 -21.01
C ILE A 398 -7.20 2.23 -21.72
N VAL A 399 -6.48 3.02 -22.50
CA VAL A 399 -5.24 2.63 -23.19
C VAL A 399 -4.05 3.24 -22.45
N GLN A 400 -3.01 2.44 -22.21
CA GLN A 400 -1.75 2.88 -21.61
C GLN A 400 -0.67 3.10 -22.68
N THR A 401 0.07 4.20 -22.56
CA THR A 401 1.33 4.42 -23.26
C THR A 401 2.44 4.52 -22.21
N THR A 402 3.47 3.69 -22.33
CA THR A 402 4.65 3.71 -21.45
C THR A 402 5.86 4.24 -22.19
N ARG A 403 6.59 5.19 -21.57
CA ARG A 403 7.87 5.71 -22.07
C ARG A 403 8.94 5.54 -21.02
N GLN A 404 10.11 5.09 -21.43
CA GLN A 404 11.28 4.98 -20.56
C GLN A 404 12.33 5.99 -21.01
N HIS A 405 12.76 6.83 -20.08
CA HIS A 405 13.80 7.81 -20.27
C HIS A 405 15.01 7.39 -19.45
N TYR A 406 16.10 7.10 -20.15
CA TYR A 406 17.36 6.76 -19.54
C TYR A 406 18.21 7.99 -19.31
N ASP A 407 18.78 8.11 -18.13
CA ASP A 407 19.78 9.11 -17.82
C ASP A 407 21.04 8.46 -17.24
N PRO A 408 22.15 8.42 -18.01
CA PRO A 408 23.43 7.91 -17.53
C PRO A 408 24.15 8.92 -16.62
N ASN A 409 23.67 10.16 -16.50
CA ASN A 409 24.28 11.23 -15.70
C ASN A 409 23.20 12.05 -14.97
N PRO A 410 22.41 11.43 -14.08
CA PRO A 410 21.33 12.10 -13.38
C PRO A 410 21.86 13.21 -12.47
N ARG A 411 21.10 14.30 -12.36
CA ARG A 411 21.44 15.53 -11.62
C ARG A 411 20.46 15.81 -10.48
N GLY A 412 19.78 14.78 -9.99
CA GLY A 412 18.83 14.87 -8.88
C GLY A 412 17.39 15.16 -9.31
N GLU A 413 17.02 14.84 -10.55
CA GLU A 413 15.66 14.98 -11.08
C GLU A 413 14.62 14.19 -10.25
N ASP A 414 15.01 13.05 -9.68
CA ASP A 414 14.21 12.22 -8.79
C ASP A 414 13.92 12.91 -7.43
N VAL A 415 14.94 13.56 -6.85
CA VAL A 415 14.82 14.36 -5.64
C VAL A 415 13.97 15.60 -5.89
N ALA A 416 14.19 16.28 -7.02
CA ALA A 416 13.39 17.43 -7.41
C ALA A 416 11.92 17.05 -7.62
N TRP A 417 11.66 15.91 -8.28
CA TRP A 417 10.33 15.34 -8.42
C TRP A 417 9.68 15.06 -7.06
N ALA A 418 10.39 14.37 -6.15
CA ALA A 418 9.85 14.04 -4.83
C ALA A 418 9.50 15.30 -4.02
N LYS A 419 10.37 16.31 -4.01
CA LYS A 419 10.10 17.60 -3.36
C LYS A 419 8.88 18.31 -3.95
N GLY A 420 8.72 18.28 -5.27
CA GLY A 420 7.53 18.82 -5.94
C GLY A 420 6.26 18.12 -5.47
N MET A 421 6.27 16.79 -5.39
CA MET A 421 5.14 16.04 -4.87
C MET A 421 4.86 16.34 -3.39
N PHE A 422 5.89 16.44 -2.55
CA PHE A 422 5.73 16.82 -1.15
C PHE A 422 5.16 18.24 -1.01
N GLY A 423 5.56 19.17 -1.89
CA GLY A 423 4.99 20.51 -1.95
C GLY A 423 3.50 20.51 -2.28
N GLU A 424 3.06 19.60 -3.17
CA GLU A 424 1.65 19.44 -3.57
C GLU A 424 0.78 18.89 -2.43
N MET A 425 1.23 17.83 -1.75
CA MET A 425 0.38 17.06 -0.81
C MET A 425 0.65 17.33 0.68
N LEU A 426 1.82 17.88 1.04
CA LEU A 426 2.28 18.06 2.43
C LEU A 426 2.66 19.50 2.77
N ALA A 427 2.50 20.46 1.84
CA ALA A 427 2.96 21.85 1.99
C ALA A 427 4.46 21.98 2.30
N TYR A 428 5.26 21.03 1.81
CA TYR A 428 6.71 21.09 1.90
C TYR A 428 7.25 22.30 1.12
N LYS A 429 8.28 22.98 1.66
CA LYS A 429 8.86 24.21 1.11
C LYS A 429 10.27 24.01 0.59
#